data_AF-A0A955RWP3-F1
#
_entry.id   AF-A0A955RWP3-F1
#
_cell.length_a   1.000
_cell.length_b   1.000
_cell.length_c   1.000
_cell.angle_alpha   90.00
_cell.angle_beta   90.00
_cell.angle_gamma   90.00
#
_symmetry.space_group_name_H-M   'P 1'
#
loop_
_entity.id
_entity.type
_entity.pdbx_description
1 polymer ?
#
loop_
_entity_poly.entity_id
_entity_poly.type
_entity_poly.pdbx_seq_one_letter_code
_entity_poly.pdbx_strand_id
1 'polypeptide(L)'
;MKSDKEINAGKMASVLESVADAIYIISLEGDILSWNEGAFKMYGYTEEEALNLSILHLMPQSHFQDTFNLLHKLQDEHSVDGVESRRITKSGKMLDIWFHVKVLLG
;
A
#
# COMPACT_ATOMS: atom_id res chain seq x y z
N MET A 1 -9.00 30.72 6.98
CA MET A 1 -8.66 29.87 8.13
C MET A 1 -8.99 28.45 7.72
N LYS A 2 -8.00 27.55 7.63
CA LYS A 2 -8.26 26.15 7.27
C LYS A 2 -9.16 25.52 8.33
N SER A 3 -10.10 24.67 7.93
CA SER A 3 -10.98 23.98 8.86
C SER A 3 -10.18 23.00 9.74
N ASP A 4 -10.67 22.64 10.92
CA ASP A 4 -10.01 21.67 11.81
C ASP A 4 -9.77 20.32 11.12
N LYS A 5 -10.64 19.92 10.18
CA LYS A 5 -10.44 18.74 9.32
C LYS A 5 -9.22 18.87 8.41
N GLU A 6 -9.03 20.01 7.78
CA GLU A 6 -7.87 20.25 6.88
C GLU A 6 -6.56 20.34 7.66
N ILE A 7 -6.60 20.90 8.88
CA ILE A 7 -5.42 20.93 9.78
C ILE A 7 -5.05 19.51 10.22
N ASN A 8 -6.03 18.68 10.58
CA ASN A 8 -5.79 17.29 10.95
C ASN A 8 -5.29 16.45 9.76
N ALA A 9 -5.86 16.64 8.57
CA ALA A 9 -5.40 15.95 7.36
C ALA A 9 -3.93 16.30 7.03
N GLY A 10 -3.55 17.58 7.12
CA GLY A 10 -2.16 17.99 6.90
C GLY A 10 -1.18 17.41 7.93
N LYS A 11 -1.59 17.28 9.20
CA LYS A 11 -0.77 16.62 10.23
C LYS A 11 -0.63 15.13 9.97
N MET A 12 -1.71 14.45 9.58
CA MET A 12 -1.67 13.02 9.24
C MET A 12 -0.77 12.74 8.04
N ALA A 13 -0.83 13.57 6.99
CA ALA A 13 0.05 13.47 5.83
C ALA A 13 1.53 13.57 6.24
N SER A 14 1.89 14.60 7.03
CA SER A 14 3.27 14.79 7.50
C SER A 14 3.77 13.61 8.36
N VAL A 15 2.90 13.02 9.18
CA VAL A 15 3.26 11.81 9.96
C VAL A 15 3.53 10.64 9.03
N LEU A 16 2.65 10.36 8.07
CA LEU A 16 2.80 9.25 7.13
C LEU A 16 4.05 9.38 6.25
N GLU A 17 4.40 10.59 5.85
CA GLU A 17 5.63 10.90 5.13
C GLU A 17 6.89 10.57 5.94
N SER A 18 6.85 10.75 7.26
CA SER A 18 7.98 10.48 8.15
C SER A 18 8.17 9.01 8.54
N VAL A 19 7.19 8.13 8.25
CA VAL A 19 7.26 6.71 8.62
C VAL A 19 8.24 5.98 7.69
N ALA A 20 9.20 5.27 8.29
CA ALA A 20 10.21 4.50 7.56
C ALA A 20 9.61 3.27 6.85
N ASP A 21 8.56 2.69 7.41
CA ASP A 21 7.85 1.57 6.80
C ASP A 21 7.10 1.99 5.54
N ALA A 22 7.00 1.05 4.60
CA ALA A 22 6.21 1.23 3.40
C ALA A 22 4.73 1.30 3.74
N ILE A 23 4.11 2.44 3.41
CA ILE A 23 2.66 2.65 3.52
C ILE A 23 2.14 3.10 2.17
N TYR A 24 1.08 2.44 1.72
CA TYR A 24 0.39 2.78 0.49
C TYR A 24 -1.10 2.45 0.59
N ILE A 25 -1.91 3.14 -0.22
CA ILE A 25 -3.34 2.91 -0.33
C ILE A 25 -3.61 2.38 -1.73
N ILE A 26 -4.54 1.43 -1.86
CA ILE A 26 -4.98 0.89 -3.14
C ILE A 26 -6.51 1.01 -3.28
N SER A 27 -6.99 1.07 -4.53
CA SER A 27 -8.40 0.84 -4.85
C SER A 27 -8.79 -0.62 -4.60
N LEU A 28 -10.09 -0.93 -4.64
CA LEU A 28 -10.57 -2.31 -4.54
C LEU A 28 -10.16 -3.15 -5.76
N GLU A 29 -9.93 -2.49 -6.89
CA GLU A 29 -9.40 -3.06 -8.13
C GLU A 29 -7.87 -3.26 -8.06
N GLY A 30 -7.22 -2.73 -7.02
CA GLY A 30 -5.79 -2.90 -6.74
C GLY A 30 -4.90 -1.82 -7.35
N ASP A 31 -5.46 -0.72 -7.85
CA ASP A 31 -4.69 0.43 -8.35
C ASP A 31 -4.10 1.20 -7.17
N ILE A 32 -2.84 1.64 -7.27
CA ILE A 32 -2.20 2.39 -6.19
C ILE A 32 -2.72 3.84 -6.19
N LEU A 33 -3.23 4.28 -5.04
CA LEU A 33 -3.83 5.61 -4.83
C LEU A 33 -2.94 6.55 -4.01
N SER A 34 -1.99 6.01 -3.24
CA SER A 34 -1.05 6.78 -2.43
C SER A 34 0.20 5.98 -2.16
N TRP A 35 1.35 6.65 -2.05
CA TRP A 35 2.65 6.03 -1.91
C TRP A 35 3.60 6.88 -1.07
N ASN A 36 3.95 6.44 0.15
CA ASN A 36 4.83 7.23 1.03
C ASN A 36 6.33 7.07 0.70
N GLU A 37 7.17 7.87 1.36
CA GLU A 37 8.64 7.81 1.19
C GLU A 37 9.23 6.44 1.59
N GLY A 38 8.67 5.80 2.63
CA GLY A 38 9.05 4.43 3.02
C GLY A 38 8.84 3.41 1.90
N ALA A 39 7.72 3.52 1.17
CA ALA A 39 7.39 2.65 0.05
C ALA A 39 8.32 2.89 -1.15
N PHE A 40 8.68 4.15 -1.43
CA PHE A 40 9.73 4.47 -2.41
C PHE A 40 11.07 3.83 -2.01
N LYS A 41 11.51 4.00 -0.76
CA LYS A 41 12.78 3.43 -0.29
C LYS A 41 12.79 1.89 -0.35
N MET A 42 11.65 1.25 -0.08
CA MET A 42 11.52 -0.20 -0.07
C MET A 42 11.45 -0.80 -1.49
N TYR A 43 10.57 -0.27 -2.36
CA TYR A 43 10.28 -0.88 -3.66
C TYR A 43 10.96 -0.17 -4.84
N GLY A 44 11.42 1.07 -4.68
CA GLY A 44 12.16 1.83 -5.69
C GLY A 44 11.31 2.55 -6.73
N TYR A 45 9.98 2.54 -6.61
CA TYR A 45 9.07 3.34 -7.45
C TYR A 45 8.83 4.69 -6.81
N THR A 46 8.98 5.77 -7.59
CA THR A 46 8.56 7.10 -7.14
C THR A 46 7.04 7.11 -6.97
N GLU A 47 6.49 8.07 -6.22
CA GLU A 47 5.03 8.20 -6.09
C GLU A 47 4.36 8.37 -7.47
N GLU A 48 4.90 9.26 -8.32
CA GLU A 48 4.38 9.47 -9.68
C GLU A 48 4.34 8.19 -10.51
N GLU A 49 5.36 7.33 -10.40
CA GLU A 49 5.36 6.03 -11.08
C GLU A 49 4.35 5.08 -10.44
N ALA A 50 4.35 4.99 -9.10
CA ALA A 50 3.52 4.07 -8.34
C ALA A 50 2.04 4.31 -8.59
N LEU A 51 1.59 5.57 -8.67
CA LEU A 51 0.19 5.93 -8.96
C LEU A 51 -0.31 5.46 -10.33
N ASN A 52 0.59 5.05 -11.23
CA ASN A 52 0.25 4.47 -12.53
C ASN A 52 0.34 2.93 -12.54
N LEU A 53 0.55 2.30 -11.38
CA LEU A 53 0.69 0.85 -11.24
C LEU A 53 -0.47 0.24 -10.46
N SER A 54 -0.75 -1.02 -10.80
CA SER A 54 -1.51 -1.94 -9.93
C SER A 54 -0.57 -2.63 -8.94
N ILE A 55 -1.08 -2.97 -7.76
CA ILE A 55 -0.40 -3.77 -6.73
C ILE A 55 0.20 -5.09 -7.27
N LEU A 56 -0.38 -5.64 -8.35
CA LEU A 56 0.10 -6.85 -9.02
C LEU A 56 1.52 -6.68 -9.61
N HIS A 57 1.95 -5.46 -9.91
CA HIS A 57 3.33 -5.20 -10.37
C HIS A 57 4.37 -5.44 -9.28
N LEU A 58 3.97 -5.35 -8.01
CA LEU A 58 4.86 -5.52 -6.87
C LEU A 58 5.02 -6.98 -6.47
N MET A 59 4.56 -7.97 -7.25
CA MET A 59 4.59 -9.37 -6.81
C MET A 59 4.81 -10.34 -7.97
N PRO A 60 5.34 -11.55 -7.70
CA PRO A 60 5.41 -12.59 -8.72
C PRO A 60 4.00 -13.03 -9.12
N GLN A 61 3.84 -13.43 -10.39
CA GLN A 61 2.55 -13.89 -10.94
C GLN A 61 1.92 -15.04 -10.13
N SER A 62 2.74 -15.89 -9.51
CA SER A 62 2.25 -16.99 -8.67
C SER A 62 1.51 -16.52 -7.42
N HIS A 63 1.61 -15.25 -7.02
CA HIS A 63 0.93 -14.67 -5.85
C HIS A 63 -0.32 -13.85 -6.23
N PHE A 64 -0.70 -13.80 -7.52
CA PHE A 64 -1.86 -13.03 -7.96
C PHE A 64 -3.16 -13.56 -7.32
N GLN A 65 -3.36 -14.88 -7.34
CA GLN A 65 -4.55 -15.49 -6.76
C GLN A 65 -4.65 -15.24 -5.26
N ASP A 66 -3.54 -15.33 -4.52
CA ASP A 66 -3.52 -15.06 -3.08
C ASP A 66 -3.90 -13.61 -2.78
N THR A 67 -3.46 -12.68 -3.61
CA THR A 67 -3.81 -11.25 -3.47
C THR A 67 -5.29 -11.02 -3.77
N PHE A 68 -5.86 -11.63 -4.81
CA PHE A 68 -7.30 -11.55 -5.07
C PHE A 68 -8.11 -12.14 -3.90
N ASN A 69 -7.71 -13.29 -3.37
CA ASN A 69 -8.37 -13.91 -2.23
C ASN A 69 -8.31 -13.01 -0.99
N LEU A 70 -7.17 -12.34 -0.74
CA LEU A 70 -7.03 -11.39 0.35
C LEU A 70 -7.96 -10.18 0.18
N LEU A 71 -8.03 -9.60 -1.02
CA LEU A 71 -8.92 -8.47 -1.32
C LEU A 71 -10.39 -8.84 -1.15
N HIS A 72 -10.79 -10.04 -1.56
CA HIS A 72 -12.13 -10.56 -1.31
C HIS A 72 -12.40 -10.73 0.19
N LYS A 73 -11.47 -11.33 0.93
CA LYS A 73 -11.60 -11.52 2.38
C LYS A 73 -11.75 -10.19 3.14
N LEU A 74 -11.08 -9.14 2.67
CA LEU A 74 -11.16 -7.81 3.24
C LEU A 74 -12.54 -7.16 3.09
N GLN A 75 -13.35 -7.57 2.11
CA GLN A 75 -14.73 -7.08 1.96
C GLN A 75 -15.61 -7.46 3.16
N ASP A 76 -15.34 -8.61 3.79
CA ASP A 76 -16.10 -9.10 4.93
C ASP A 76 -15.44 -8.72 6.27
N GLU A 77 -14.13 -8.97 6.41
CA GLU A 77 -13.43 -8.86 7.70
C GLU A 77 -12.90 -7.45 8.00
N HIS A 78 -12.95 -6.52 7.04
CA HIS A 78 -12.51 -5.12 7.14
C HIS A 78 -11.02 -4.89 7.47
N SER A 79 -10.29 -5.88 7.98
CA SER A 79 -8.84 -5.88 8.17
C SER A 79 -8.28 -7.29 8.24
N VAL A 80 -7.03 -7.45 7.82
CA VAL A 80 -6.26 -8.69 7.99
C VAL A 80 -4.88 -8.34 8.53
N ASP A 81 -4.57 -8.91 9.70
CA ASP A 81 -3.29 -8.78 10.35
C ASP A 81 -2.30 -9.86 9.90
N GLY A 82 -1.04 -9.45 9.81
CA GLY A 82 0.11 -10.34 9.71
C GLY A 82 0.16 -11.26 8.51
N VAL A 83 -0.10 -10.69 7.33
CA VAL A 83 0.07 -11.39 6.07
C VAL A 83 1.56 -11.42 5.71
N GLU A 84 2.14 -12.61 5.70
CA GLU A 84 3.43 -12.84 5.07
C GLU A 84 3.27 -12.93 3.55
N SER A 85 4.14 -12.25 2.80
CA SER A 85 4.08 -12.25 1.35
C SER A 85 5.43 -12.01 0.72
N ARG A 86 5.52 -12.29 -0.58
CA ARG A 86 6.68 -11.98 -1.40
C ARG A 86 6.35 -10.91 -2.41
N ARG A 87 7.24 -9.93 -2.50
CA ARG A 87 7.12 -8.79 -3.42
C ARG A 87 8.36 -8.64 -4.29
N ILE A 88 8.22 -7.89 -5.38
CA ILE A 88 9.26 -7.58 -6.35
C ILE A 88 9.46 -6.07 -6.37
N THR A 89 10.70 -5.62 -6.24
CA THR A 89 11.06 -4.20 -6.40
C THR A 89 11.17 -3.82 -7.87
N LYS A 90 11.25 -2.51 -8.16
CA LYS A 90 11.54 -1.98 -9.49
C LYS A 90 12.80 -2.58 -10.14
N SER A 91 13.81 -2.92 -9.33
CA SER A 91 15.06 -3.54 -9.80
C SER A 91 14.96 -5.06 -10.00
N GLY A 92 13.80 -5.67 -9.73
CA GLY A 92 13.59 -7.11 -9.81
C GLY A 92 14.01 -7.89 -8.55
N LYS A 93 14.38 -7.22 -7.45
CA LYS A 93 14.76 -7.90 -6.21
C LYS A 93 13.51 -8.45 -5.53
N MET A 94 13.57 -9.72 -5.10
CA MET A 94 12.56 -10.32 -4.24
C MET A 94 12.69 -9.81 -2.80
N LEU A 95 11.57 -9.42 -2.19
CA LEU A 95 11.45 -9.06 -0.79
C LEU A 95 10.47 -9.99 -0.10
N ASP A 96 10.86 -10.54 1.04
CA ASP A 96 9.93 -11.14 2.00
C ASP A 96 9.40 -10.03 2.89
N ILE A 97 8.09 -9.86 2.94
CA ILE A 97 7.43 -8.81 3.70
C ILE A 97 6.39 -9.41 4.64
N TRP A 98 6.16 -8.68 5.71
CA TRP A 98 5.03 -8.88 6.60
C TRP A 98 4.22 -7.58 6.62
N PHE A 99 2.91 -7.67 6.42
CA PHE A 99 2.07 -6.48 6.41
C PHE A 99 0.72 -6.71 7.07
N HIS A 100 0.13 -5.60 7.52
CA HIS A 100 -1.27 -5.50 7.90
C HIS A 100 -1.98 -4.64 6.86
N VAL A 101 -3.22 -5.00 6.55
CA VAL A 101 -4.07 -4.28 5.60
C VAL A 101 -5.46 -4.09 6.19
N LYS A 102 -6.02 -2.90 5.97
CA LYS A 102 -7.35 -2.51 6.46
C LYS A 102 -8.11 -1.78 5.37
N VAL A 103 -9.41 -2.04 5.28
CA VAL A 103 -10.34 -1.29 4.44
C VAL A 103 -10.66 0.04 5.11
N LEU A 104 -10.45 1.13 4.38
CA LEU A 104 -10.88 2.46 4.81
C LEU A 104 -12.29 2.70 4.28
N LEU A 105 -13.29 2.59 5.17
CA LEU A 105 -14.66 3.00 4.87
C LEU A 105 -14.72 4.53 4.95
N GLY A 106 -15.11 5.16 3.85
CA GLY A 106 -15.35 6.61 3.75
C GLY A 106 -16.70 7.04 4.34
#